data_AF-A0A401JC72-F1
#
_entry.id   AF-A0A401JC72-F1
#
_cell.length_a   1.000
_cell.length_b   1.000
_cell.length_c   1.000
_cell.angle_alpha   90.00
_cell.angle_beta   90.00
_cell.angle_gamma   90.00
#
_symmetry.space_group_name_H-M   'P 1'
#
loop_
_entity.id
_entity.type
_entity.pdbx_description
1 polymer ?
#
loop_
_entity_poly.entity_id
_entity_poly.type
_entity_poly.pdbx_seq_one_letter_code
_entity_poly.pdbx_strand_id
1 'polypeptide(L)' 'MQTAKPEKERIMIDLSSQSKLNADTFVLPDEERQPCEIWTRVMGYHRPVASFNIGKKGEHHERKFFQERCAELEH' A
#
# COMPACT_ATOMS: atom_id res chain seq x y z
N MET A 1 -45.98 25.76 10.68
CA MET A 1 -45.21 24.97 11.67
C MET A 1 -44.27 24.06 10.90
N GLN A 2 -43.04 24.51 10.67
CA GLN A 2 -42.02 23.70 9.98
C GLN A 2 -41.32 22.83 11.02
N THR A 3 -41.44 21.51 10.86
CA THR A 3 -40.77 20.53 11.70
C THR A 3 -39.30 20.44 11.29
N ALA A 4 -38.41 20.62 12.25
CA ALA A 4 -36.96 20.56 12.05
C ALA A 4 -36.53 19.13 11.65
N LYS A 5 -35.63 19.02 10.66
CA LYS A 5 -35.00 17.77 10.22
C LYS A 5 -34.08 17.21 11.32
N PRO A 6 -34.01 15.89 11.53
CA PRO A 6 -33.07 15.32 12.49
C PRO A 6 -31.64 15.43 11.95
N GLU A 7 -30.78 16.00 12.78
CA GLU A 7 -29.34 16.11 12.58
C GLU A 7 -28.73 14.70 12.58
N LYS A 8 -28.13 14.30 11.45
CA LYS A 8 -27.45 13.02 11.34
C LYS A 8 -26.25 13.02 12.29
N GLU A 9 -26.31 12.14 13.27
CA GLU A 9 -25.26 11.82 14.22
C GLU A 9 -23.97 11.49 13.46
N ARG A 10 -23.08 12.48 13.33
CA ARG A 10 -21.71 12.26 12.87
C ARG A 10 -21.02 11.50 14.00
N ILE A 11 -20.84 10.21 13.82
CA ILE A 11 -19.87 9.43 14.59
C ILE A 11 -18.47 10.00 14.28
N MET A 12 -18.08 11.03 15.02
CA MET A 12 -16.69 11.45 15.09
C MET A 12 -15.96 10.36 15.86
N ILE A 13 -15.16 9.57 15.16
CA ILE A 13 -14.24 8.63 15.80
C ILE A 13 -13.21 9.50 16.51
N ASP A 14 -13.30 9.57 17.84
CA ASP A 14 -12.32 10.25 18.67
C ASP A 14 -11.02 9.44 18.69
N LEU A 15 -9.98 9.97 18.02
CA LEU A 15 -8.65 9.38 17.94
C LEU A 15 -7.85 9.53 19.25
N SER A 16 -8.40 10.14 20.30
CA SER A 16 -7.69 10.42 21.56
C SER A 16 -7.29 9.18 22.37
N SER A 17 -7.91 8.03 22.09
CA SER A 17 -7.75 6.81 22.89
C SER A 17 -7.17 5.64 22.08
N GLN A 18 -5.97 5.79 21.51
CA GLN A 18 -5.20 4.67 20.96
C GLN A 18 -4.43 3.92 22.06
N SER A 19 -5.12 3.45 23.09
CA SER A 19 -4.52 2.61 24.12
C SER A 19 -4.50 1.16 23.63
N LYS A 20 -3.37 0.77 23.02
CA LYS A 20 -2.98 -0.61 22.67
C LYS A 20 -3.71 -1.23 21.48
N LEU A 21 -3.18 -0.96 20.29
CA LEU A 21 -3.27 -1.93 19.19
C LEU A 21 -2.35 -3.09 19.56
N ASN A 22 -2.88 -4.10 20.26
CA ASN A 22 -2.21 -5.39 20.35
C ASN A 22 -1.97 -5.86 18.91
N ALA A 23 -0.70 -5.99 18.52
CA ALA A 23 -0.31 -6.52 17.23
C ALA A 23 -0.50 -8.05 17.20
N ASP A 24 -1.68 -8.53 17.59
CA ASP A 24 -2.14 -9.83 17.15
C ASP A 24 -2.21 -9.73 15.63
N THR A 25 -1.32 -10.43 14.95
CA THR A 25 -1.27 -10.52 13.49
C THR A 25 -2.63 -11.01 13.00
N PHE A 26 -3.47 -10.08 12.56
CA PHE A 26 -4.75 -10.39 11.93
C PHE A 26 -4.45 -10.99 10.55
N VAL A 27 -4.38 -12.33 10.49
CA VAL A 27 -4.14 -13.07 9.26
C VAL A 27 -5.49 -13.35 8.60
N LEU A 28 -5.76 -12.70 7.47
CA LEU A 28 -6.91 -13.02 6.62
C LEU A 28 -6.72 -14.40 5.97
N PRO A 29 -7.77 -15.25 5.90
CA PRO A 29 -7.74 -16.44 5.08
C PRO A 29 -7.64 -16.06 3.59
N ASP A 30 -7.03 -16.91 2.77
CA ASP A 30 -6.69 -16.58 1.37
C ASP A 30 -7.91 -16.25 0.50
N GLU A 31 -9.05 -16.88 0.78
CA GLU A 31 -10.33 -16.63 0.09
C GLU A 31 -10.88 -15.21 0.30
N GLU A 32 -10.52 -14.58 1.43
CA GLU A 32 -10.93 -13.21 1.75
C GLU A 32 -9.94 -12.16 1.20
N ARG A 33 -8.77 -12.59 0.70
CA ARG A 33 -7.77 -11.68 0.13
C ARG A 33 -8.16 -11.24 -1.27
N GLN A 34 -7.84 -10.00 -1.60
CA GLN A 34 -7.95 -9.48 -2.96
C GLN A 34 -6.56 -9.42 -3.60
N PRO A 35 -6.37 -9.92 -4.84
CA PRO A 35 -5.10 -9.80 -5.55
C PRO A 35 -4.69 -8.35 -5.71
N CYS A 36 -3.46 -8.01 -5.32
CA CYS A 36 -2.92 -6.67 -5.53
C CYS A 36 -2.20 -6.59 -6.87
N GLU A 37 -2.51 -5.55 -7.64
CA GLU A 37 -1.70 -5.23 -8.81
C GLU A 37 -0.42 -4.50 -8.41
N ILE A 38 0.71 -4.98 -8.92
CA ILE A 38 2.01 -4.35 -8.71
C ILE A 38 2.31 -3.46 -9.90
N TRP A 39 2.63 -2.19 -9.64
CA TRP A 39 2.94 -1.19 -10.64
C TRP A 39 4.38 -0.69 -10.46
N THR A 40 5.09 -0.48 -11.56
CA THR A 40 6.47 0.04 -11.54
C THR A 40 6.64 1.14 -12.56
N ARG A 41 7.63 2.01 -12.34
CA ARG A 41 8.06 3.00 -13.34
C ARG A 41 8.83 2.33 -14.48
N VAL A 42 8.41 2.65 -15.71
CA VAL A 42 9.10 2.33 -16.96
C VAL A 42 9.29 3.65 -17.70
N MET A 43 10.55 4.07 -17.90
CA MET A 43 10.88 5.29 -18.67
C MET A 43 10.07 6.54 -18.30
N GLY A 44 9.62 6.67 -17.05
CA GLY A 44 8.89 7.84 -16.54
C GLY A 44 7.39 7.66 -16.29
N TYR A 45 6.75 6.59 -16.77
CA TYR A 45 5.33 6.30 -16.50
C TYR A 45 5.12 5.02 -15.68
N HIS A 46 3.97 4.88 -15.03
CA HIS A 46 3.60 3.67 -14.29
C HIS A 46 2.98 2.64 -15.22
N ARG A 47 3.47 1.40 -15.14
CA ARG A 47 2.94 0.26 -15.90
C ARG A 47 2.73 -0.93 -14.95
N PRO A 48 1.64 -1.70 -15.08
CA PRO A 48 1.46 -2.93 -14.32
C PRO A 48 2.57 -3.92 -14.67
N VAL A 49 3.17 -4.53 -13.66
CA VAL A 49 4.18 -5.59 -13.84
C VAL A 49 3.57 -6.79 -14.56
N ALA A 50 2.29 -7.10 -14.30
CA ALA A 50 1.55 -8.17 -14.97
C ALA A 50 1.47 -8.00 -16.50
N SER A 51 1.58 -6.77 -17.02
CA SER A 51 1.55 -6.48 -18.45
C SER A 51 2.88 -6.84 -19.17
N PHE A 52 3.94 -7.21 -18.45
CA PHE A 52 5.26 -7.36 -19.05
C PHE A 52 5.38 -8.57 -19.97
N ASN A 53 5.96 -8.35 -21.14
CA ASN A 53 6.35 -9.37 -22.10
C ASN A 53 7.63 -10.07 -21.61
N ILE A 54 7.99 -11.24 -22.16
CA ILE A 54 9.13 -12.06 -21.70
C ILE A 54 10.44 -11.25 -21.65
N GLY A 55 10.78 -10.50 -22.70
CA GLY A 55 12.01 -9.68 -22.71
C GLY A 55 12.00 -8.58 -21.64
N LYS A 56 10.84 -7.96 -21.39
CA LYS A 56 10.69 -6.92 -20.38
C LYS A 56 10.75 -7.49 -18.96
N LYS A 57 10.25 -8.71 -18.75
CA LYS A 57 10.44 -9.46 -17.49
C LYS A 57 11.93 -9.70 -17.24
N GLY A 58 12.69 -10.16 -18.23
CA GLY A 58 14.14 -10.35 -18.13
C GLY A 58 14.86 -9.07 -17.69
N GLU A 59 14.68 -7.98 -18.45
CA GLU A 59 15.29 -6.68 -18.11
C GLU A 59 14.89 -6.21 -16.70
N HIS A 60 13.65 -6.44 -16.28
CA HIS A 60 13.21 -6.05 -14.93
C HIS A 60 13.91 -6.82 -13.82
N HIS A 61 14.16 -8.14 -14.00
CA HIS A 61 14.87 -8.96 -13.02
C HIS A 61 16.36 -8.61 -12.91
N GLU A 62 16.95 -8.08 -13.97
CA GLU A 62 18.35 -7.64 -13.99
C GLU A 62 18.57 -6.25 -13.37
N ARG A 63 17.50 -5.54 -12.99
CA ARG A 63 17.61 -4.22 -12.36
C ARG A 63 18.29 -4.33 -11.00
N LYS A 64 19.30 -3.50 -10.79
CA LYS A 64 19.95 -3.34 -9.48
C LYS A 64 19.26 -2.22 -8.70
N PHE A 65 18.88 -2.53 -7.47
CA PHE A 65 18.32 -1.57 -6.54
C PHE A 65 19.42 -0.93 -5.71
N PHE A 66 19.22 0.33 -5.35
CA PHE A 66 20.06 0.99 -4.37
C PHE A 66 19.98 0.26 -3.03
N GLN A 67 21.12 0.10 -2.37
CA GLN A 67 21.23 -0.43 -1.02
C GLN A 67 21.99 0.59 -0.18
N GLU A 68 21.33 1.14 0.83
CA GLU A 68 21.86 2.24 1.66
C GLU A 68 23.23 1.88 2.28
N ARG A 69 23.32 0.69 2.88
CA ARG A 69 24.56 0.11 3.43
C ARG A 69 25.75 0.07 2.48
N CYS A 70 25.51 0.02 1.17
CA CYS A 70 26.58 -0.05 0.16
C CYS A 70 27.05 1.34 -0.30
N ALA A 71 26.40 2.40 0.20
CA ALA A 71 26.68 3.79 -0.13
C ALA A 71 27.18 4.61 1.07
N GLU A 72 27.41 3.97 2.23
CA GLU A 72 28.00 4.62 3.39
C GLU A 72 29.44 5.08 3.08
N LEU A 73 29.77 6.32 3.48
CA LEU A 73 31.14 6.82 3.42
C LEU A 73 31.88 6.32 4.66
N GLU A 74 32.96 5.57 4.45
CA GLU A 74 33.91 5.20 5.50
C GLU A 74 34.34 6.47 6.25
N HIS A 75 34.13 6.47 7.56
CA HIS A 75 34.22 7.67 8.41
C HIS A 75 35.56 7.75 9.16
#